data_AF-A0A357NCX5-F1
#
_entry.id   AF-A0A357NCX5-F1
#
_cell.length_a   1.000
_cell.length_b   1.000
_cell.length_c   1.000
_cell.angle_alpha   90.00
_cell.angle_beta   90.00
_cell.angle_gamma   90.00
#
_symmetry.space_group_name_H-M   'P 1'
#
loop_
_entity.id
_entity.type
_entity.pdbx_description
1 polymer ?
#
loop_
_entity_poly.entity_id
_entity_poly.type
_entity_poly.pdbx_seq_one_letter_code
_entity_poly.pdbx_strand_id
1 'polypeptide(L)' 'MIKIFREIEKKVKELEEMRIVAQTGEIIYRQKGELHTADRFRKAEKGIQEAIRILADSSL' A
#
# COMPACT_ATOMS: atom_id res chain seq x y z
N MET A 1 12.77 2.19 -23.97
CA MET A 1 12.10 2.53 -22.70
C MET A 1 11.59 1.23 -22.10
N ILE A 2 12.26 0.80 -21.04
CA ILE A 2 12.95 -0.50 -20.94
C ILE A 2 12.14 -1.40 -20.01
N LYS A 3 12.01 -2.71 -20.28
CA LYS A 3 11.20 -3.72 -19.55
C LYS A 3 11.02 -3.48 -18.03
N ILE A 4 12.07 -3.03 -17.36
CA ILE A 4 12.10 -2.61 -15.94
C ILE A 4 11.02 -1.57 -15.59
N PHE A 5 10.78 -0.53 -16.41
CA PHE A 5 9.75 0.48 -16.13
C PHE A 5 8.34 -0.13 -16.17
N ARG A 6 8.05 -1.04 -17.10
CA ARG A 6 6.77 -1.77 -17.13
C ARG A 6 6.60 -2.70 -15.92
N GLU A 7 7.69 -3.30 -15.46
CA GLU A 7 7.67 -4.10 -14.22
C GLU A 7 7.43 -3.21 -12.99
N ILE A 8 8.02 -2.01 -12.93
CA ILE A 8 7.76 -1.02 -11.89
C ILE A 8 6.29 -0.59 -11.91
N GLU A 9 5.73 -0.25 -13.07
CA GLU A 9 4.29 0.09 -13.20
C GLU A 9 3.38 -1.05 -12.70
N LYS A 10 3.71 -2.30 -13.04
CA LYS A 10 2.97 -3.47 -12.54
C LYS A 10 3.06 -3.57 -11.01
N LYS A 11 4.26 -3.36 -10.45
CA LYS A 11 4.47 -3.39 -8.99
C LYS A 11 3.77 -2.24 -8.27
N VAL A 12 3.71 -1.06 -8.88
CA VAL A 12 2.92 0.06 -8.34
C VAL A 12 1.44 -0.31 -8.26
N LYS A 13 0.87 -0.94 -9.30
CA LYS A 13 -0.52 -1.43 -9.25
C LYS A 13 -0.74 -2.48 -8.16
N GLU A 14 0.15 -3.46 -8.05
CA GLU A 14 0.08 -4.48 -6.98
C GLU A 14 0.15 -3.83 -5.58
N LEU A 15 0.97 -2.79 -5.41
CA LEU A 15 1.02 -2.02 -4.17
C LEU A 15 -0.26 -1.23 -3.91
N GLU A 16 -0.88 -0.63 -4.93
CA GLU A 16 -2.17 0.06 -4.79
C GLU A 16 -3.28 -0.89 -4.31
N GLU A 17 -3.35 -2.09 -4.89
CA GLU A 17 -4.27 -3.15 -4.45
C GLU A 17 -4.02 -3.53 -2.98
N MET A 18 -2.76 -3.76 -2.60
CA MET A 18 -2.40 -4.06 -1.21
C MET A 18 -2.73 -2.90 -0.26
N ARG A 19 -2.59 -1.64 -0.69
CA ARG A 19 -2.95 -0.45 0.09
C ARG A 19 -4.44 -0.45 0.41
N ILE A 20 -5.29 -0.76 -0.57
CA ILE A 20 -6.74 -0.85 -0.40
C ILE A 20 -7.10 -1.97 0.58
N VAL A 21 -6.45 -3.13 0.49
CA VAL A 21 -6.64 -4.23 1.44
C VAL A 21 -6.24 -3.80 2.85
N ALA A 22 -5.11 -3.11 3.01
CA ALA A 22 -4.66 -2.63 4.31
C ALA A 22 -5.63 -1.60 4.91
N GLN A 23 -6.10 -0.65 4.11
CA GLN A 23 -7.11 0.33 4.53
C GLN A 23 -8.43 -0.35 4.92
N THR A 24 -8.87 -1.35 4.15
CA THR A 24 -10.09 -2.12 4.45
C THR A 24 -9.95 -2.91 5.75
N GLY A 25 -8.78 -3.53 5.97
CA GLY A 25 -8.46 -4.21 7.22
C GLY A 25 -8.52 -3.26 8.41
N GLU A 26 -7.92 -2.07 8.30
CA GLU A 26 -7.96 -1.03 9.33
C GLU A 26 -9.40 -0.71 9.76
N ILE A 27 -10.28 -0.46 8.79
CA ILE A 27 -11.70 -0.13 9.04
C ILE A 27 -12.41 -1.30 9.74
N ILE A 28 -12.26 -2.53 9.22
CA ILE A 28 -12.94 -3.72 9.78
C ILE A 28 -12.51 -3.95 11.22
N TYR A 29 -11.20 -3.93 11.50
CA TYR A 29 -10.71 -4.20 12.85
C TYR A 29 -11.03 -3.06 13.83
N ARG A 30 -11.09 -1.81 13.35
CA ARG A 30 -11.55 -0.68 14.17
C ARG A 30 -13.02 -0.83 14.55
N GLN A 31 -13.88 -1.22 13.60
CA GLN A 31 -15.31 -1.48 13.86
C GLN A 31 -15.53 -2.63 14.85
N LYS A 32 -14.64 -3.63 14.87
CA LYS A 32 -14.67 -4.73 15.84
C LYS A 32 -14.11 -4.37 17.22
N GLY A 33 -13.57 -3.16 17.41
CA GLY A 33 -12.90 -2.75 18.65
C GLY A 33 -11.48 -3.31 18.80
N GLU A 34 -10.93 -3.97 17.79
CA GLU A 34 -9.57 -4.51 17.78
C GLU A 34 -8.55 -3.43 17.38
N LEU A 35 -8.43 -2.40 18.22
CA LEU A 35 -7.64 -1.19 17.90
C LEU A 35 -6.16 -1.49 17.60
N HIS A 36 -5.54 -2.42 18.32
CA HIS A 36 -4.14 -2.78 18.09
C HIS A 36 -3.95 -3.42 16.70
N THR A 37 -4.87 -4.27 16.26
CA THR A 37 -4.83 -4.88 14.92
C THR A 37 -5.10 -3.82 13.86
N ALA A 38 -6.08 -2.94 14.06
CA ALA A 38 -6.37 -1.83 13.16
C ALA A 38 -5.14 -0.92 12.96
N ASP A 39 -4.42 -0.59 14.04
CA ASP A 39 -3.23 0.25 13.97
C ASP A 39 -2.07 -0.41 13.20
N ARG A 40 -1.96 -1.76 13.25
CA ARG A 40 -0.99 -2.49 12.39
C ARG A 40 -1.34 -2.34 10.91
N PHE A 41 -2.62 -2.44 10.56
CA PHE A 41 -3.08 -2.23 9.19
C PHE A 41 -2.86 -0.78 8.74
N ARG A 42 -3.11 0.20 9.62
CA ARG A 42 -2.78 1.61 9.35
C ARG A 42 -1.29 1.83 9.09
N LYS A 43 -0.41 1.19 9.87
CA LYS A 43 1.05 1.27 9.65
C LYS A 43 1.45 0.63 8.31
N ALA A 44 0.84 -0.50 7.96
CA ALA A 44 1.08 -1.15 6.68
C ALA A 44 0.62 -0.27 5.50
N GLU A 45 -0.57 0.32 5.58
CA GLU A 45 -1.12 1.24 4.57
C GLU A 45 -0.18 2.42 4.31
N LYS A 46 0.29 3.10 5.37
CA LYS A 46 1.29 4.17 5.26
C LYS A 46 2.60 3.72 4.64
N GLY A 47 3.10 2.55 5.03
CA GLY A 47 4.34 1.99 4.47
C GLY A 47 4.21 1.69 2.97
N ILE A 48 3.05 1.16 2.55
CA ILE A 48 2.75 0.91 1.14
C ILE A 48 2.63 2.23 0.36
N GLN A 49 1.95 3.23 0.92
CA GLN A 49 1.86 4.55 0.29
C GLN A 49 3.25 5.17 0.05
N GLU A 50 4.15 5.06 1.02
CA GLU A 50 5.52 5.56 0.87
C GLU A 50 6.30 4.76 -0.18
N ALA A 51 6.14 3.43 -0.23
CA ALA A 51 6.75 2.59 -1.26
C ALA A 51 6.27 2.98 -2.68
N ILE A 52 4.96 3.22 -2.85
CA ILE A 52 4.39 3.73 -4.11
C ILE A 52 5.04 5.06 -4.48
N ARG A 53 5.13 5.99 -3.53
CA ARG A 53 5.73 7.31 -3.75
C ARG A 53 7.18 7.20 -4.22
N ILE A 54 8.00 6.39 -3.55
CA ILE A 54 9.40 6.17 -3.92
C ILE A 54 9.51 5.61 -5.34
N LEU A 55 8.68 4.62 -5.69
CA LEU A 55 8.72 3.99 -7.01
C LEU A 55 8.19 4.91 -8.12
N ALA A 56 7.19 5.75 -7.82
CA ALA A 56 6.66 6.73 -8.75
C ALA A 56 7.64 7.91 -8.96
N ASP A 57 8.24 8.43 -7.88
CA ASP A 57 9.24 9.50 -7.95
C ASP A 57 10.52 9.03 -8.69
N SER A 58 10.87 7.74 -8.61
CA SER A 58 12.01 7.14 -9.32
C SER A 58 11.78 6.92 -10.83
N SER A 59 10.56 7.19 -11.32
CA SER A 59 10.16 6.98 -12.72
C SER A 59 10.02 8.27 -13.54
N LEU A 60 10.36 9.42 -12.96
CA LEU A 60 10.50 10.74 -13.60
C LEU A 60 11.97 11.08 -13.84
#